data_AF-A0A847HZ09-F1
#
_entry.id   AF-A0A847HZ09-F1
#
_cell.length_a   1.000
_cell.length_b   1.000
_cell.length_c   1.000
_cell.angle_alpha   90.00
_cell.angle_beta   90.00
_cell.angle_gamma   90.00
#
_symmetry.space_group_name_H-M   'P 1'
#
loop_
_entity.id
_entity.type
_entity.pdbx_description
1 polymer ?
#
loop_
_entity_poly.entity_id
_entity_poly.type
_entity_poly.pdbx_seq_one_letter_code
_entity_poly.pdbx_strand_id
1 'polypeptide(L)'
;EAELYFAQCIAIGKEYGDQRIVGYTLNDWGSLHIQTGDTARAQPMFEESLTIFETLGEQFGVALGHFNLGNLMLENDQPETARRHLYRAVKTALAIENMRLVAMALNGWAGYLLATAQYVATAKVLGFAQTLPSDEAEVSSNTSELLAEVQARLPAADFEAAVAWGQGAELADVLQECVENVKNAS
;
A
#
# COMPACT_ATOMS: atom_id res chain seq x y z
N GLU A 1 14.61 5.05 22.21
CA GLU A 1 14.70 6.49 21.88
C GLU A 1 13.63 6.93 20.88
N ALA A 2 13.41 6.23 19.76
CA ALA A 2 12.37 6.56 18.78
C ALA A 2 10.94 6.71 19.36
N GLU A 3 10.49 5.79 20.22
CA GLU A 3 9.16 5.87 20.85
C GLU A 3 8.96 7.16 21.68
N LEU A 4 10.03 7.63 22.34
CA LEU A 4 9.97 8.87 23.12
C LEU A 4 9.77 10.09 22.22
N TYR A 5 10.46 10.12 21.07
CA TYR A 5 10.31 11.20 20.09
C TYR A 5 8.91 11.21 19.46
N PHE A 6 8.35 10.06 19.10
CA PHE A 6 6.97 9.99 18.61
C PHE A 6 5.97 10.47 19.65
N ALA A 7 6.10 10.05 20.90
CA ALA A 7 5.22 10.49 21.98
C ALA A 7 5.33 12.01 22.23
N GLN A 8 6.54 12.58 22.15
CA GLN A 8 6.75 14.03 22.27
C GLN A 8 6.12 14.80 21.09
N CYS A 9 6.30 14.35 19.86
CA CYS A 9 5.68 14.96 18.68
C CYS A 9 4.15 14.94 18.77
N ILE A 10 3.56 13.82 19.22
CA ILE A 10 2.11 13.72 19.46
C ILE A 10 1.67 14.69 20.55
N ALA A 11 2.41 14.79 21.66
CA ALA A 11 2.08 15.71 22.75
C ALA A 11 2.10 17.17 22.28
N ILE A 12 3.13 17.57 21.54
CA ILE A 12 3.24 18.90 20.93
C ILE A 12 2.09 19.14 19.95
N GLY A 13 1.84 18.22 19.02
CA GLY A 13 0.72 18.35 18.08
C GLY A 13 -0.63 18.53 18.77
N LYS A 14 -0.87 17.81 19.87
CA LYS A 14 -2.07 17.95 20.70
C LYS A 14 -2.12 19.30 21.44
N GLU A 15 -1.00 19.75 22.01
CA GLU A 15 -0.90 21.04 22.71
C GLU A 15 -1.19 22.24 21.79
N TYR A 16 -0.68 22.20 20.56
CA TYR A 16 -0.85 23.27 19.57
C TYR A 16 -2.10 23.07 18.68
N GLY A 17 -2.87 22.00 18.87
CA GLY A 17 -4.04 21.68 18.06
C GLY A 17 -3.74 21.26 16.62
N ASP A 18 -2.48 20.95 16.29
CA ASP A 18 -2.08 20.46 14.97
C ASP A 18 -2.33 18.95 14.86
N GLN A 19 -3.57 18.60 14.54
CA GLN A 19 -3.96 17.21 14.33
C GLN A 19 -3.25 16.58 13.12
N ARG A 20 -2.81 17.37 12.13
CA ARG A 20 -2.10 16.82 10.96
C ARG A 20 -0.77 16.22 11.39
N ILE A 21 0.00 16.93 12.23
CA ILE A 21 1.25 16.40 12.79
C ILE A 21 0.98 15.11 13.58
N VAL A 22 -0.08 15.07 14.40
CA VAL A 22 -0.45 13.87 15.17
C VAL A 22 -0.71 12.70 14.23
N GLY A 23 -1.50 12.88 13.17
CA GLY A 23 -1.82 11.84 12.20
C GLY A 23 -0.57 11.26 11.52
N TYR A 24 0.32 12.10 10.98
CA TYR A 24 1.56 11.62 10.35
C TYR A 24 2.50 10.95 11.36
N THR A 25 2.63 11.51 12.57
CA THR A 25 3.47 10.92 13.62
C THR A 25 2.99 9.53 14.02
N LEU A 26 1.67 9.33 14.14
CA LEU A 26 1.08 8.02 14.42
C LEU A 26 1.30 7.04 13.28
N ASN A 27 1.16 7.49 12.04
CA ASN A 27 1.43 6.67 10.87
C ASN A 27 2.89 6.19 10.81
N ASP A 28 3.85 7.08 11.07
CA ASP A 28 5.26 6.76 11.05
C ASP A 28 5.64 5.84 12.22
N TRP A 29 5.03 6.06 13.40
CA TRP A 29 5.23 5.17 14.55
C TRP A 29 4.65 3.77 14.30
N GLY A 30 3.46 3.67 13.69
CA GLY A 30 2.89 2.39 13.26
C GLY A 30 3.82 1.66 12.29
N SER A 31 4.39 2.37 11.32
CA SER A 31 5.33 1.81 10.33
C SER A 31 6.61 1.28 10.99
N LEU A 32 7.14 1.98 12.01
CA LEU A 32 8.26 1.48 12.79
C LEU A 32 7.90 0.17 13.53
N HIS A 33 6.69 0.08 14.07
CA HIS A 33 6.24 -1.13 14.76
C HIS A 33 6.18 -2.34 13.83
N ILE A 34 5.68 -2.16 12.60
CA ILE A 34 5.75 -3.19 11.53
C ILE A 34 7.18 -3.65 11.30
N GLN A 35 8.12 -2.72 11.10
CA GLN A 35 9.54 -3.05 10.85
C GLN A 35 10.18 -3.82 12.03
N THR A 36 9.69 -3.61 13.25
CA THR A 36 10.15 -4.35 14.44
C THR A 36 9.36 -5.63 14.74
N GLY A 37 8.36 -5.97 13.93
CA GLY A 37 7.52 -7.16 14.07
C GLY A 37 6.40 -7.05 15.12
N ASP A 38 6.12 -5.85 15.64
CA ASP A 38 5.06 -5.61 16.62
C ASP A 38 3.76 -5.13 15.94
N THR A 39 3.16 -6.03 15.16
CA THR A 39 1.95 -5.73 14.37
C THR A 39 0.75 -5.35 15.24
N ALA A 40 0.71 -5.86 16.49
CA ALA A 40 -0.36 -5.58 17.46
C ALA A 40 -0.39 -4.11 17.90
N ARG A 41 0.78 -3.46 18.03
CA ARG A 41 0.86 -2.03 18.35
C ARG A 41 0.68 -1.14 17.14
N ALA A 42 1.00 -1.62 15.94
CA ALA A 42 0.87 -0.84 14.70
C ALA A 42 -0.60 -0.55 14.34
N GLN A 43 -1.49 -1.54 14.50
CA GLN A 43 -2.89 -1.41 14.10
C GLN A 43 -3.60 -0.18 14.69
N PRO A 44 -3.68 0.01 16.02
CA PRO A 44 -4.40 1.14 16.61
C PRO A 44 -3.80 2.49 16.20
N MET A 45 -2.49 2.56 15.94
CA MET A 45 -1.84 3.80 15.49
C MET A 45 -2.26 4.18 14.08
N PHE A 46 -2.34 3.21 13.17
CA PHE A 46 -2.82 3.45 11.81
C PHE A 46 -4.33 3.76 11.77
N GLU A 47 -5.13 3.15 12.65
CA GLU A 47 -6.56 3.46 12.76
C GLU A 47 -6.81 4.89 13.29
N GLU A 48 -6.05 5.32 14.32
CA GLU A 48 -6.12 6.69 14.85
C GLU A 48 -5.63 7.70 13.81
N SER A 49 -4.52 7.43 13.10
CA SER A 49 -4.04 8.33 12.04
C SER A 49 -5.04 8.47 10.90
N LEU A 50 -5.62 7.36 10.43
CA LEU A 50 -6.64 7.38 9.39
C LEU A 50 -7.87 8.20 9.81
N THR A 51 -8.36 8.01 11.03
CA THR A 51 -9.50 8.77 11.58
C THR A 51 -9.20 10.28 11.58
N ILE A 52 -7.98 10.66 11.95
CA ILE A 52 -7.52 12.05 11.93
C ILE A 52 -7.52 12.58 10.49
N PHE A 53 -6.92 11.86 9.55
CA PHE A 53 -6.85 12.30 8.15
C PHE A 53 -8.23 12.43 7.51
N GLU A 54 -9.16 11.49 7.79
CA GLU A 54 -10.55 11.57 7.36
C GLU A 54 -11.26 12.81 7.93
N THR A 55 -11.07 13.09 9.23
CA THR A 55 -11.64 14.27 9.90
C THR A 55 -11.12 15.58 9.30
N LEU A 56 -9.84 15.61 8.92
CA LEU A 56 -9.20 16.76 8.30
C LEU A 56 -9.46 16.89 6.79
N GLY A 57 -10.07 15.87 6.17
CA GLY A 57 -10.21 15.78 4.71
C GLY A 57 -8.87 15.65 3.98
N GLU A 58 -7.83 15.18 4.65
CA GLU A 58 -6.46 15.10 4.14
C GLU A 58 -6.30 13.82 3.28
N GLN A 59 -6.64 13.93 2.00
CA GLN A 59 -6.76 12.78 1.10
C GLN A 59 -5.46 12.00 0.90
N PHE A 60 -4.29 12.66 0.98
CA PHE A 60 -3.00 11.96 0.90
C PHE A 60 -2.84 11.02 2.10
N GLY A 61 -3.06 11.53 3.31
CA GLY A 61 -3.01 10.76 4.55
C GLY A 61 -4.08 9.67 4.61
N VAL A 62 -5.28 9.91 4.07
CA VAL A 62 -6.31 8.86 3.93
C VAL A 62 -5.83 7.71 3.05
N ALA A 63 -5.24 8.00 1.89
CA ALA A 63 -4.69 6.97 1.02
C ALA A 63 -3.55 6.20 1.71
N LEU A 64 -2.64 6.91 2.39
CA LEU A 64 -1.51 6.33 3.11
C LEU A 64 -1.93 5.44 4.28
N GLY A 65 -2.89 5.89 5.10
CA GLY A 65 -3.42 5.11 6.21
C GLY A 65 -4.12 3.83 5.73
N HIS A 66 -4.89 3.92 4.63
CA HIS A 66 -5.45 2.74 3.98
C HIS A 66 -4.38 1.81 3.42
N PHE A 67 -3.32 2.32 2.80
CA PHE A 67 -2.21 1.49 2.31
C PHE A 67 -1.54 0.73 3.45
N ASN A 68 -1.21 1.42 4.54
CA ASN A 68 -0.52 0.82 5.69
C ASN A 68 -1.38 -0.22 6.43
N LEU A 69 -2.67 0.07 6.66
CA LEU A 69 -3.60 -0.93 7.18
C LEU A 69 -3.72 -2.12 6.24
N GLY A 70 -3.75 -1.88 4.92
CA GLY A 70 -3.76 -2.93 3.90
C GLY A 70 -2.61 -3.91 4.04
N ASN A 71 -1.38 -3.41 4.12
CA ASN A 71 -0.18 -4.24 4.29
C ASN A 71 -0.15 -4.95 5.63
N LEU A 72 -0.48 -4.25 6.73
CA LEU A 72 -0.58 -4.86 8.06
C LEU A 72 -1.57 -6.03 8.09
N MET A 73 -2.71 -5.91 7.40
CA MET A 73 -3.68 -7.01 7.31
C MET A 73 -3.14 -8.19 6.49
N LEU A 74 -2.26 -7.97 5.49
CA LEU A 74 -1.58 -9.07 4.80
C LEU A 74 -0.59 -9.77 5.72
N GLU A 75 0.19 -9.02 6.51
CA GLU A 75 1.13 -9.60 7.50
C GLU A 75 0.41 -10.43 8.57
N ASN A 76 -0.80 -10.03 8.94
CA ASN A 76 -1.65 -10.74 9.89
C ASN A 76 -2.47 -11.89 9.26
N ASP A 77 -2.22 -12.26 7.99
CA ASP A 77 -2.95 -13.31 7.24
C ASP A 77 -4.47 -13.03 7.12
N GLN A 78 -4.83 -11.76 6.91
CA GLN A 78 -6.20 -11.27 6.75
C GLN A 78 -6.43 -10.65 5.35
N PRO A 79 -6.30 -11.43 4.26
CA PRO A 79 -6.30 -10.91 2.89
C PRO A 79 -7.61 -10.23 2.48
N GLU A 80 -8.76 -10.65 3.01
CA GLU A 80 -10.05 -9.99 2.69
C GLU A 80 -10.18 -8.59 3.30
N THR A 81 -9.64 -8.40 4.51
CA THR A 81 -9.59 -7.07 5.12
C THR A 81 -8.57 -6.21 4.38
N ALA A 82 -7.39 -6.76 4.09
CA ALA A 82 -6.35 -6.10 3.29
C ALA A 82 -6.89 -5.58 1.97
N ARG A 83 -7.61 -6.42 1.22
CA ARG A 83 -8.24 -6.08 -0.07
C ARG A 83 -9.07 -4.81 0.01
N ARG A 84 -9.89 -4.65 1.05
CA ARG A 84 -10.75 -3.46 1.21
C ARG A 84 -9.92 -2.19 1.44
N HIS A 85 -8.90 -2.29 2.27
CA HIS A 85 -8.01 -1.17 2.58
C HIS A 85 -7.15 -0.79 1.36
N LEU A 86 -6.51 -1.75 0.72
CA LEU A 86 -5.68 -1.54 -0.48
C LEU A 86 -6.50 -0.99 -1.65
N TYR A 87 -7.73 -1.47 -1.85
CA TYR A 87 -8.62 -0.91 -2.87
C TYR A 87 -8.90 0.58 -2.63
N ARG A 88 -9.19 0.96 -1.38
CA ARG A 88 -9.40 2.37 -1.02
C ARG A 88 -8.14 3.19 -1.22
N ALA A 89 -6.97 2.67 -0.86
CA ALA A 89 -5.70 3.33 -1.09
C ALA A 89 -5.49 3.64 -2.59
N VAL A 90 -5.68 2.65 -3.47
CA VAL A 90 -5.58 2.83 -4.92
C VAL A 90 -6.57 3.89 -5.41
N LYS A 91 -7.86 3.78 -5.04
CA LYS A 91 -8.89 4.73 -5.50
C LYS A 91 -8.63 6.15 -5.03
N THR A 92 -8.23 6.35 -3.78
CA THR A 92 -7.95 7.68 -3.24
C THR A 92 -6.69 8.26 -3.86
N ALA A 93 -5.61 7.47 -4.02
CA ALA A 93 -4.38 7.91 -4.67
C ALA A 93 -4.61 8.38 -6.12
N LEU A 94 -5.45 7.66 -6.87
CA LEU A 94 -5.87 8.06 -8.21
C LEU A 94 -6.68 9.36 -8.21
N ALA A 95 -7.61 9.52 -7.27
CA ALA A 95 -8.47 10.69 -7.18
C ALA A 95 -7.70 11.99 -6.88
N ILE A 96 -6.54 11.89 -6.20
CA ILE A 96 -5.64 13.02 -5.96
C ILE A 96 -4.49 13.11 -6.97
N GLU A 97 -4.51 12.28 -8.01
CA GLU A 97 -3.51 12.24 -9.09
C GLU A 97 -2.06 12.10 -8.59
N ASN A 98 -1.88 11.43 -7.45
CA ASN A 98 -0.56 11.24 -6.84
C ASN A 98 0.05 9.92 -7.33
N MET A 99 0.82 9.98 -8.42
CA MET A 99 1.41 8.80 -9.06
C MET A 99 2.35 8.01 -8.14
N ARG A 100 3.03 8.68 -7.21
CA ARG A 100 3.86 8.02 -6.20
C ARG A 100 3.01 7.12 -5.31
N LEU A 101 1.91 7.65 -4.77
CA LEU A 101 0.98 6.85 -3.95
C LEU A 101 0.26 5.78 -4.78
N VAL A 102 0.01 6.02 -6.06
CA VAL A 102 -0.53 4.98 -6.97
C VAL A 102 0.44 3.81 -7.06
N ALA A 103 1.74 4.07 -7.28
CA ALA A 103 2.76 3.01 -7.32
C ALA A 103 2.84 2.23 -6.01
N MET A 104 2.85 2.93 -4.87
CA MET A 104 2.83 2.29 -3.54
C MET A 104 1.58 1.42 -3.35
N ALA A 105 0.39 1.97 -3.64
CA ALA A 105 -0.88 1.25 -3.46
C ALA A 105 -1.01 0.06 -4.41
N LEU A 106 -0.49 0.15 -5.64
CA LEU A 106 -0.43 -0.97 -6.58
C LEU A 106 0.52 -2.08 -6.11
N ASN A 107 1.64 -1.74 -5.46
CA ASN A 107 2.51 -2.74 -4.85
C ASN A 107 1.82 -3.46 -3.68
N GLY A 108 1.11 -2.71 -2.81
CA GLY A 108 0.30 -3.31 -1.76
C GLY A 108 -0.79 -4.24 -2.35
N TRP A 109 -1.47 -3.80 -3.41
CA TRP A 109 -2.45 -4.61 -4.12
C TRP A 109 -1.83 -5.87 -4.74
N ALA A 110 -0.64 -5.76 -5.33
CA ALA A 110 0.12 -6.90 -5.83
C ALA A 110 0.44 -7.91 -4.72
N GLY A 111 0.78 -7.44 -3.50
CA GLY A 111 0.92 -8.27 -2.31
C GLY A 111 -0.36 -9.06 -1.98
N TYR A 112 -1.53 -8.42 -2.06
CA TYR A 112 -2.82 -9.12 -1.90
C TYR A 112 -3.05 -10.18 -2.99
N LEU A 113 -2.78 -9.86 -4.25
CA LEU A 113 -2.91 -10.81 -5.36
C LEU A 113 -1.96 -12.00 -5.16
N LEU A 114 -0.75 -11.75 -4.68
CA LEU A 114 0.24 -12.78 -4.37
C LEU A 114 -0.23 -13.70 -3.24
N ALA A 115 -0.72 -13.12 -2.14
CA ALA A 115 -1.26 -13.86 -0.99
C ALA A 115 -2.49 -14.72 -1.36
N THR A 116 -3.27 -14.29 -2.36
CA THR A 116 -4.42 -15.04 -2.89
C THR A 116 -4.09 -15.92 -4.11
N ALA A 117 -2.80 -16.16 -4.37
CA ALA A 117 -2.29 -17.01 -5.46
C ALA A 117 -2.69 -16.57 -6.88
N GLN A 118 -3.00 -15.29 -7.08
CA GLN A 118 -3.33 -14.69 -8.38
C GLN A 118 -2.06 -14.22 -9.12
N TYR A 119 -1.10 -15.14 -9.31
CA TYR A 119 0.26 -14.81 -9.74
C TYR A 119 0.35 -14.06 -11.08
N VAL A 120 -0.49 -14.40 -12.06
CA VAL A 120 -0.50 -13.72 -13.37
C VAL A 120 -0.94 -12.26 -13.21
N ALA A 121 -1.98 -12.01 -12.42
CA ALA A 121 -2.44 -10.65 -12.14
C ALA A 121 -1.40 -9.87 -11.33
N THR A 122 -0.71 -10.52 -10.39
CA THR A 122 0.42 -9.92 -9.67
C THR A 122 1.52 -9.45 -10.62
N ALA A 123 1.97 -10.31 -11.54
CA ALA A 123 3.01 -9.96 -12.52
C ALA A 123 2.59 -8.81 -13.45
N LYS A 124 1.32 -8.78 -13.87
CA LYS A 124 0.76 -7.68 -14.66
C LYS A 124 0.81 -6.34 -13.92
N VAL A 125 0.33 -6.30 -12.67
CA VAL A 125 0.32 -5.08 -11.85
C VAL A 125 1.74 -4.58 -11.60
N LEU A 126 2.66 -5.49 -11.24
CA LEU A 126 4.05 -5.12 -10.96
C LEU A 126 4.78 -4.68 -12.22
N GLY A 127 4.53 -5.31 -13.37
CA GLY A 127 5.08 -4.88 -14.66
C GLY A 127 4.68 -3.45 -15.01
N PHE A 128 3.43 -3.06 -14.71
CA PHE A 128 2.98 -1.68 -14.85
C PHE A 128 3.62 -0.76 -13.80
N ALA A 129 3.67 -1.18 -12.53
CA ALA A 129 4.21 -0.37 -11.44
C ALA A 129 5.68 0.04 -11.68
N GLN A 130 6.47 -0.81 -12.35
CA GLN A 130 7.85 -0.49 -12.76
C GLN A 130 7.96 0.69 -13.74
N THR A 131 6.90 0.97 -14.50
CA THR A 131 6.88 2.07 -15.47
C THR A 131 6.53 3.41 -14.83
N LEU A 132 5.96 3.38 -13.62
CA LEU A 132 5.59 4.59 -12.91
C LEU A 132 6.85 5.29 -12.38
N PRO A 133 6.93 6.63 -12.47
CA PRO A 133 8.06 7.36 -11.89
C PRO A 133 8.04 7.20 -10.37
N SER A 134 9.04 6.51 -9.82
CA SER A 134 9.30 6.44 -8.37
C SER A 134 10.68 7.00 -8.06
N ASP A 135 10.73 8.10 -7.31
CA ASP A 135 12.00 8.64 -6.77
C ASP A 135 12.51 7.86 -5.55
N GLU A 136 11.74 6.87 -5.08
CA GLU A 136 12.05 6.07 -3.90
C GLU A 136 12.64 4.72 -4.23
N ALA A 137 13.87 4.51 -3.76
CA ALA A 137 14.54 3.22 -3.84
C ALA A 137 13.73 2.08 -3.18
N GLU A 138 12.96 2.38 -2.15
CA GLU A 138 12.13 1.40 -1.44
C GLU A 138 10.97 0.87 -2.32
N VAL A 139 10.26 1.75 -3.02
CA VAL A 139 9.17 1.34 -3.93
C VAL A 139 9.72 0.46 -5.05
N SER A 140 10.88 0.84 -5.60
CA SER A 140 11.58 0.03 -6.62
C SER A 140 12.03 -1.32 -6.06
N SER A 141 12.58 -1.37 -4.84
CA SER A 141 12.99 -2.61 -4.17
C SER A 141 11.81 -3.55 -3.96
N ASN A 142 10.72 -3.06 -3.35
CA ASN A 142 9.52 -3.85 -3.08
C ASN A 142 8.92 -4.42 -4.38
N THR A 143 8.87 -3.62 -5.45
CA THR A 143 8.39 -4.09 -6.77
C THR A 143 9.24 -5.25 -7.28
N SER A 144 10.57 -5.12 -7.17
CA SER A 144 11.51 -6.14 -7.65
C SER A 144 11.46 -7.43 -6.82
N GLU A 145 11.29 -7.33 -5.51
CA GLU A 145 11.17 -8.47 -4.58
C GLU A 145 9.91 -9.27 -4.88
N LEU A 146 8.76 -8.60 -5.01
CA LEU A 146 7.50 -9.25 -5.36
C LEU A 146 7.55 -9.90 -6.75
N LEU A 147 8.21 -9.28 -7.72
CA LEU A 147 8.40 -9.88 -9.05
C LEU A 147 9.23 -11.16 -8.99
N ALA A 148 10.33 -11.17 -8.22
CA ALA A 148 11.13 -12.37 -8.03
C ALA A 148 10.31 -13.50 -7.38
N GLU A 149 9.46 -13.16 -6.41
CA GLU A 149 8.58 -14.11 -5.74
C GLU A 149 7.54 -14.74 -6.68
N VAL A 150 7.00 -13.94 -7.60
CA VAL A 150 6.04 -14.41 -8.62
C VAL A 150 6.74 -15.21 -9.71
N GLN A 151 7.94 -14.80 -10.13
CA GLN A 151 8.74 -15.51 -11.13
C GLN A 151 9.03 -16.95 -10.70
N ALA A 152 9.25 -17.18 -9.39
CA ALA A 152 9.46 -18.51 -8.84
C ALA A 152 8.20 -19.40 -8.86
N ARG A 153 7.01 -18.82 -9.05
CA ARG A 153 5.71 -19.52 -8.98
C ARG A 153 4.99 -19.65 -10.33
N LEU A 154 5.52 -19.05 -11.39
CA LEU A 154 4.95 -19.11 -12.75
C LEU A 154 5.93 -19.75 -13.74
N PRO A 155 5.42 -20.41 -14.81
CA PRO A 155 6.25 -20.71 -15.98
C PRO A 155 6.86 -19.43 -16.56
N ALA A 156 8.13 -19.49 -16.98
CA ALA A 156 8.87 -18.32 -17.46
C ALA A 156 8.14 -17.57 -18.60
N ALA A 157 7.51 -18.31 -19.53
CA ALA A 157 6.75 -17.72 -20.63
C ALA A 157 5.52 -16.91 -20.15
N ASP A 158 4.80 -17.42 -19.15
CA ASP A 158 3.61 -16.75 -18.60
C ASP A 158 4.02 -15.52 -17.78
N PHE A 159 5.12 -15.62 -17.03
CA PHE A 159 5.69 -14.49 -16.30
C PHE A 159 6.13 -13.37 -17.25
N GLU A 160 6.93 -13.68 -18.27
CA GLU A 160 7.41 -12.70 -19.25
C GLU A 160 6.26 -12.04 -20.01
N ALA A 161 5.25 -12.82 -20.42
CA ALA A 161 4.06 -12.27 -21.09
C ALA A 161 3.25 -11.34 -20.18
N ALA A 162 3.08 -11.70 -18.90
CA ALA A 162 2.35 -10.89 -17.94
C ALA A 162 3.08 -9.58 -17.62
N VAL A 163 4.39 -9.62 -17.41
CA VAL A 163 5.21 -8.43 -17.18
C VAL A 163 5.22 -7.53 -18.41
N ALA A 164 5.42 -8.08 -19.61
CA ALA A 164 5.40 -7.31 -20.86
C ALA A 164 4.03 -6.66 -21.11
N TRP A 165 2.94 -7.35 -20.77
CA TRP A 165 1.60 -6.75 -20.80
C TRP A 165 1.53 -5.55 -19.85
N GLY A 166 1.97 -5.71 -18.60
CA GLY A 166 1.95 -4.62 -17.61
C GLY A 166 2.75 -3.40 -18.06
N GLN A 167 3.94 -3.62 -18.63
CA GLN A 167 4.82 -2.55 -19.13
C GLN A 167 4.24 -1.77 -20.32
N GLY A 168 3.35 -2.39 -21.09
CA GLY A 168 2.68 -1.77 -22.24
C GLY A 168 1.23 -1.36 -21.98
N ALA A 169 0.70 -1.61 -20.79
CA ALA A 169 -0.69 -1.33 -20.44
C ALA A 169 -0.88 0.15 -20.05
N GLU A 170 -2.08 0.67 -20.29
CA GLU A 170 -2.50 1.93 -19.69
C GLU A 170 -3.01 1.68 -18.26
N LEU A 171 -2.93 2.71 -17.41
CA LEU A 171 -3.40 2.62 -16.03
C LEU A 171 -4.86 2.13 -15.92
N ALA A 172 -5.72 2.54 -16.85
CA ALA A 172 -7.12 2.13 -16.88
C ALA A 172 -7.28 0.61 -17.10
N ASP A 173 -6.44 -0.01 -17.94
CA ASP A 173 -6.48 -1.44 -18.22
C ASP A 173 -6.07 -2.24 -16.98
N VAL A 174 -5.01 -1.79 -16.29
CA VAL A 174 -4.52 -2.41 -15.05
C VAL A 174 -5.59 -2.33 -13.95
N LEU A 175 -6.24 -1.19 -13.80
CA LEU A 175 -7.31 -1.02 -12.81
C LEU A 175 -8.52 -1.89 -13.13
N GLN A 176 -8.92 -1.97 -14.40
CA GLN A 176 -10.06 -2.79 -14.77
C GLN A 176 -9.77 -4.29 -14.58
N GLU A 177 -8.65 -4.77 -15.12
CA GLU A 177 -8.36 -6.20 -15.18
C GLU A 177 -7.85 -6.75 -13.84
N CYS A 178 -6.99 -6.01 -13.15
CA CYS A 178 -6.29 -6.53 -11.98
C CYS A 178 -6.85 -6.00 -10.65
N VAL A 179 -7.64 -4.92 -10.65
CA VAL A 179 -8.21 -4.32 -9.43
C VAL A 179 -9.72 -4.52 -9.35
N GLU A 180 -10.49 -3.99 -10.29
CA GLU A 180 -11.96 -3.98 -10.25
C GLU A 180 -12.55 -5.37 -10.51
N ASN A 181 -12.03 -6.15 -11.47
CA ASN A 181 -12.50 -7.51 -11.71
C ASN A 181 -12.22 -8.44 -10.53
N VAL A 182 -11.03 -8.33 -9.92
CA VAL A 182 -10.64 -9.14 -8.76
C VAL A 182 -11.44 -8.76 -7.52
N LYS A 183 -11.77 -7.47 -7.35
CA LYS A 183 -12.64 -7.02 -6.27
C LYS A 183 -14.04 -7.64 -6.33
N ASN A 184 -14.56 -7.86 -7.54
CA ASN A 184 -15.92 -8.34 -7.79
C ASN A 184 -16.01 -9.88 -7.85
N ALA A 185 -14.89 -10.59 -7.97
CA ALA A 185 -14.84 -12.04 -7.84
C ALA A 185 -15.16 -12.41 -6.38
N SER A 186 -16.34 -12.99 -6.15
CA SER A 186 -16.83 -13.47 -4.85
C SER A 186 -16.88 -15.00 -4.86
#